data_AF-A0A9Q0BVV9-F1
#
_entry.id   AF-A0A9Q0BVV9-F1
#
_cell.length_a   1.000
_cell.length_b   1.000
_cell.length_c   1.000
_cell.angle_alpha   90.00
_cell.angle_beta   90.00
_cell.angle_gamma   90.00
#
_symmetry.space_group_name_H-M   'P 1'
#
loop_
_entity.id
_entity.type
_entity.pdbx_description
1 polymer ?
#
loop_
_entity_poly.entity_id
_entity_poly.type
_entity_poly.pdbx_seq_one_letter_code
_entity_poly.pdbx_strand_id
1 'polypeptide(L)'
;MILSRKEIVSLLLLLTAILCVLNASLFANILPLHVSYEQLAQQVVCVGTAYICVIYALSTWMYHSNYSRTRLHMRMVLVTMLLGMMVCNTVATYYFSVGLAFTKLEETMNLYLLFSSFAVASKSVSLGLSVISIFLLFVIMVLIVIKMMQKHGKHSLEEKLQNVESQKE
;
A
#
# COMPACT_ATOMS: atom_id res chain seq x y z
N MET A 1 5.39 3.20 27.39
CA MET A 1 5.53 4.25 26.35
C MET A 1 4.49 3.95 25.28
N ILE A 2 3.33 4.61 25.32
CA ILE A 2 2.21 4.31 24.41
C ILE A 2 2.49 5.00 23.09
N LEU A 3 2.77 4.24 22.03
CA LEU A 3 3.02 4.76 20.69
C LEU A 3 1.86 5.66 20.24
N SER A 4 2.18 6.82 19.68
CA SER A 4 1.16 7.73 19.14
C SER A 4 0.48 7.06 17.94
N ARG A 5 -0.84 7.23 17.77
CA ARG A 5 -1.56 6.65 16.63
C ARG A 5 -0.91 7.00 15.29
N LYS A 6 -0.23 8.15 15.17
CA LYS A 6 0.51 8.58 13.96
C LYS A 6 1.73 7.71 13.69
N GLU A 7 2.47 7.36 14.73
CA GLU A 7 3.65 6.49 14.66
C GLU A 7 3.24 5.06 14.28
N ILE A 8 2.11 4.56 14.78
CA ILE A 8 1.57 3.26 14.38
C ILE A 8 1.31 3.21 12.87
N VAL A 9 0.70 4.26 12.30
CA VAL A 9 0.47 4.33 10.85
C VAL A 9 1.77 4.42 10.07
N SER A 10 2.77 5.13 10.58
CA SER A 10 4.11 5.20 9.98
C SER A 10 4.81 3.84 9.95
N LEU A 11 4.78 3.11 11.08
CA LEU A 11 5.35 1.76 11.17
C LEU A 11 4.65 0.77 10.23
N LEU A 12 3.32 0.84 10.13
CA LEU A 12 2.56 0.02 9.18
C LEU A 12 2.95 0.31 7.72
N LEU A 13 3.10 1.58 7.35
CA LEU A 13 3.57 1.97 6.02
C LEU A 13 4.99 1.45 5.75
N LEU A 14 5.89 1.55 6.72
CA LEU A 14 7.27 1.08 6.58
C LEU A 14 7.35 -0.44 6.46
N LEU A 15 6.55 -1.18 7.23
CA LEU A 15 6.43 -2.63 7.12
C LEU A 15 5.89 -3.04 5.74
N THR A 16 4.87 -2.33 5.26
CA THR A 16 4.32 -2.54 3.91
C THR A 16 5.39 -2.30 2.84
N ALA A 17 6.21 -1.25 2.98
CA ALA A 17 7.30 -0.99 2.06
C ALA A 17 8.34 -2.11 2.03
N ILE A 18 8.73 -2.65 3.20
CA ILE A 18 9.66 -3.77 3.30
C ILE A 18 9.10 -5.00 2.59
N LEU A 19 7.83 -5.34 2.82
CA LEU A 19 7.19 -6.48 2.16
C LEU A 19 7.15 -6.30 0.63
N CYS A 20 6.82 -5.10 0.15
CA CYS A 20 6.81 -4.80 -1.28
C CYS A 20 8.21 -4.85 -1.91
N VAL A 21 9.25 -4.38 -1.23
CA VAL A 21 10.64 -4.48 -1.72
C VAL A 21 11.10 -5.93 -1.76
N LEU A 22 10.84 -6.70 -0.71
CA LEU A 22 11.16 -8.14 -0.67
C LEU A 22 10.44 -8.89 -1.79
N ASN A 23 9.16 -8.58 -2.01
CA ASN A 23 8.37 -9.18 -3.07
C ASN A 23 8.93 -8.85 -4.46
N ALA A 24 9.26 -7.58 -4.72
CA ALA A 24 9.81 -7.16 -6.01
C ALA A 24 11.20 -7.76 -6.30
N SER A 25 12.08 -7.80 -5.29
CA SER A 25 13.49 -8.16 -5.47
C SER A 25 13.77 -9.66 -5.41
N LEU A 26 13.09 -10.41 -4.52
CA LEU A 26 13.35 -11.83 -4.30
C LEU A 26 12.33 -12.73 -4.96
N PHE A 27 11.04 -12.40 -4.82
CA PHE A 27 9.96 -13.34 -5.13
C PHE A 27 9.34 -13.14 -6.51
N ALA A 28 9.39 -11.92 -7.06
CA ALA A 28 8.91 -11.65 -8.41
C ALA A 28 10.00 -11.79 -9.50
N ASN A 29 11.24 -12.13 -9.12
CA ASN A 29 12.38 -12.30 -10.04
C ASN A 29 12.64 -13.79 -10.34
N ILE A 30 11.59 -14.53 -10.73
CA ILE A 30 11.66 -15.99 -10.94
C ILE A 30 12.01 -16.33 -12.40
N LEU A 31 11.54 -15.54 -13.37
CA LEU A 31 11.90 -15.69 -14.77
C LEU A 31 12.71 -14.48 -15.25
N PRO A 32 13.57 -14.65 -16.28
CA PRO A 32 14.22 -13.52 -16.89
C PRO A 32 13.18 -12.56 -17.49
N LEU A 33 13.35 -11.28 -17.18
CA LEU A 33 12.40 -10.17 -17.43
C LEU A 33 11.90 -10.05 -18.88
N HIS A 34 12.65 -10.58 -19.85
CA HIS A 34 12.27 -10.54 -21.27
C HIS A 34 11.18 -11.57 -21.65
N VAL A 35 10.87 -12.52 -20.76
CA VAL A 35 9.91 -13.60 -21.02
C VAL A 35 8.55 -13.35 -20.36
N SER A 36 8.49 -12.56 -19.28
CA SER A 36 7.25 -12.33 -18.52
C SER A 36 7.01 -10.86 -18.18
N TYR A 37 6.22 -10.19 -19.02
CA TYR A 37 5.78 -8.80 -18.80
C TYR A 37 4.92 -8.63 -17.55
N GLU A 38 4.22 -9.68 -17.12
CA GLU A 38 3.36 -9.66 -15.93
C GLU A 38 4.17 -9.62 -14.63
N GLN A 39 5.28 -10.35 -14.58
CA GLN A 39 6.22 -10.29 -13.46
C GLN A 39 6.85 -8.91 -13.35
N LEU A 40 7.28 -8.33 -14.48
CA LEU A 40 7.82 -6.97 -14.53
C LEU A 40 6.76 -5.96 -14.05
N ALA A 41 5.51 -6.07 -14.50
CA ALA A 41 4.43 -5.20 -14.04
C ALA A 41 4.22 -5.28 -12.53
N GLN A 42 4.20 -6.49 -11.96
CA GLN A 42 4.08 -6.70 -10.52
C GLN A 42 5.25 -6.08 -9.76
N GLN A 43 6.48 -6.25 -10.25
CA GLN A 43 7.68 -5.64 -9.65
C GLN A 43 7.61 -4.12 -9.65
N VAL A 44 7.28 -3.51 -10.80
CA VAL A 44 7.19 -2.05 -10.94
C VAL A 44 6.13 -1.50 -9.98
N VAL A 45 4.96 -2.15 -9.89
CA VAL A 45 3.91 -1.75 -8.96
C VAL A 45 4.37 -1.90 -7.51
N CYS A 46 4.97 -3.04 -7.12
CA CYS A 46 5.49 -3.23 -5.76
C CYS A 46 6.56 -2.19 -5.40
N VAL A 47 7.51 -1.88 -6.29
CA VAL A 47 8.54 -0.86 -6.05
C VAL A 47 7.93 0.54 -5.92
N GLY A 48 7.00 0.91 -6.81
CA GLY A 48 6.28 2.18 -6.73
C GLY A 48 5.50 2.33 -5.43
N THR A 49 4.86 1.24 -5.00
CA THR A 49 4.12 1.18 -3.74
C THR A 49 5.06 1.35 -2.54
N ALA A 50 6.21 0.67 -2.54
CA ALA A 50 7.21 0.80 -1.50
C ALA A 50 7.77 2.22 -1.40
N TYR A 51 8.09 2.84 -2.54
CA TYR A 51 8.59 4.21 -2.61
C TYR A 51 7.61 5.20 -1.96
N ILE A 52 6.34 5.11 -2.34
CA ILE A 52 5.29 5.96 -1.76
C ILE A 52 5.16 5.71 -0.26
N CYS A 53 5.11 4.45 0.17
CA CYS A 53 5.01 4.10 1.58
C CYS A 53 6.19 4.64 2.42
N VAL A 54 7.42 4.60 1.90
CA VAL A 54 8.61 5.16 2.57
C VAL A 54 8.50 6.67 2.70
N ILE A 55 8.19 7.39 1.61
CA ILE A 55 8.04 8.85 1.65
C ILE A 55 7.03 9.25 2.72
N TYR A 56 5.89 8.57 2.75
CA TYR A 56 4.84 8.90 3.70
C TYR A 56 5.16 8.47 5.14
N ALA A 57 5.82 7.34 5.35
CA ALA A 57 6.32 6.95 6.67
C ALA A 57 7.27 8.04 7.21
N LEU A 58 8.27 8.44 6.41
CA LEU A 58 9.22 9.49 6.80
C LEU A 58 8.56 10.86 6.97
N SER A 59 7.53 11.17 6.17
CA SER A 59 6.80 12.44 6.30
C SER A 59 6.15 12.63 7.67
N THR A 60 5.76 11.54 8.34
CA THR A 60 5.17 11.63 9.69
C THR A 60 6.17 12.09 10.75
N TRP A 61 7.47 11.85 10.53
CA TRP A 61 8.55 12.23 11.45
C TRP A 61 9.20 13.56 11.04
N MET A 62 9.38 13.79 9.73
CA MET A 62 10.08 14.97 9.24
C MET A 62 9.19 16.20 9.04
N TYR A 63 7.92 16.04 8.65
CA TYR A 63 7.04 17.18 8.38
C TYR A 63 6.27 17.63 9.62
N HIS A 64 6.93 18.44 10.46
CA HIS A 64 6.28 19.25 11.48
C HIS A 64 5.84 20.63 10.92
N SER A 65 5.17 20.65 9.76
CA SER A 65 4.71 21.93 9.18
C SER A 65 3.64 22.58 10.07
N ASN A 66 3.89 23.81 10.50
CA ASN A 66 3.05 24.54 11.46
C ASN A 66 1.70 25.02 10.88
N TYR A 67 1.46 24.85 9.57
CA TYR A 67 0.23 25.31 8.90
C TYR A 67 -0.85 24.22 8.80
N SER A 68 -2.08 24.55 9.24
CA SER A 68 -3.22 23.63 9.32
C SER A 68 -3.80 23.24 7.95
N ARG A 69 -3.92 24.21 7.01
CA ARG A 69 -4.51 24.03 5.67
C ARG A 69 -3.67 23.11 4.78
N THR A 70 -2.36 23.35 4.68
CA THR A 70 -1.42 22.51 3.91
C THR A 70 -1.41 21.06 4.40
N ARG A 71 -1.60 20.85 5.70
CA ARG A 71 -1.64 19.51 6.31
C ARG A 71 -2.87 18.70 5.90
N LEU A 72 -3.99 19.35 5.58
CA LEU A 72 -5.19 18.68 5.11
C LEU A 72 -5.07 18.29 3.63
N HIS A 73 -4.53 19.19 2.79
CA HIS A 73 -4.22 18.88 1.39
C HIS A 73 -3.23 17.72 1.26
N MET A 74 -2.14 17.71 2.03
CA MET A 74 -1.18 16.59 2.08
C MET A 74 -1.84 15.25 2.43
N ARG A 75 -2.80 15.25 3.37
CA ARG A 75 -3.54 14.02 3.74
C ARG A 75 -4.49 13.56 2.65
N MET A 76 -5.15 14.47 1.95
CA MET A 76 -6.00 14.12 0.80
C MET A 76 -5.17 13.50 -0.32
N VAL A 77 -4.02 14.11 -0.65
CA VAL A 77 -3.08 13.57 -1.64
C VAL A 77 -2.59 12.18 -1.23
N LEU A 78 -2.26 11.97 0.05
CA LEU A 78 -1.90 10.67 0.58
C LEU A 78 -3.01 9.63 0.37
N VAL A 79 -4.26 9.97 0.72
CA VAL A 79 -5.40 9.04 0.54
C VAL A 79 -5.59 8.70 -0.94
N THR A 80 -5.54 9.69 -1.83
CA THR A 80 -5.67 9.44 -3.27
C THR A 80 -4.53 8.58 -3.82
N MET A 81 -3.29 8.80 -3.37
CA MET A 81 -2.14 7.99 -3.78
C MET A 81 -2.24 6.55 -3.26
N LEU A 82 -2.66 6.35 -2.01
CA LEU A 82 -2.89 5.01 -1.46
C LEU A 82 -3.99 4.26 -2.20
N LEU A 83 -5.07 4.96 -2.57
CA LEU A 83 -6.18 4.37 -3.32
C LEU A 83 -5.73 3.97 -4.73
N GLY A 84 -4.99 4.83 -5.42
CA GLY A 84 -4.38 4.51 -6.71
C GLY A 84 -3.44 3.31 -6.62
N MET A 85 -2.58 3.27 -5.61
CA MET A 85 -1.67 2.13 -5.38
C MET A 85 -2.43 0.85 -5.06
N MET A 86 -3.52 0.91 -4.31
CA MET A 86 -4.34 -0.27 -4.01
C MET A 86 -4.93 -0.85 -5.29
N VAL A 87 -5.52 -0.01 -6.15
CA VAL A 87 -6.07 -0.44 -7.45
C VAL A 87 -4.98 -1.05 -8.33
N CYS A 88 -3.82 -0.39 -8.45
CA CYS A 88 -2.71 -0.90 -9.23
C CYS A 88 -2.20 -2.25 -8.70
N ASN A 89 -2.07 -2.43 -7.38
CA ASN A 89 -1.66 -3.71 -6.79
C ASN A 89 -2.71 -4.80 -7.03
N THR A 90 -4.00 -4.50 -6.93
CA THR A 90 -5.06 -5.47 -7.22
C THR A 90 -5.03 -5.91 -8.68
N VAL A 91 -4.93 -4.96 -9.62
CA VAL A 91 -4.87 -5.24 -11.05
C VAL A 91 -3.62 -6.03 -11.40
N ALA A 92 -2.45 -5.62 -10.92
CA ALA A 92 -1.19 -6.31 -11.19
C ALA A 92 -1.19 -7.72 -10.59
N THR A 93 -1.72 -7.90 -9.36
CA THR A 93 -1.84 -9.21 -8.73
C THR A 93 -2.83 -10.12 -9.48
N TYR A 94 -3.92 -9.56 -10.03
CA TYR A 94 -4.87 -10.31 -10.85
C TYR A 94 -4.23 -10.78 -12.17
N TYR A 95 -3.51 -9.90 -12.89
CA TYR A 95 -2.81 -10.31 -14.10
C TYR A 95 -1.69 -11.30 -13.80
N PHE A 96 -0.95 -11.09 -12.70
CA PHE A 96 0.09 -12.02 -12.25
C PHE A 96 -0.50 -13.39 -11.88
N SER A 97 -1.68 -13.46 -11.26
CA SER A 97 -2.31 -14.74 -10.94
C SER A 97 -2.82 -15.46 -12.19
N VAL A 98 -3.40 -14.71 -13.14
CA VAL A 98 -3.98 -15.25 -14.38
C VAL A 98 -2.91 -15.68 -15.38
N GLY A 99 -1.89 -14.86 -15.63
CA GLY A 99 -0.94 -15.18 -16.70
C GLY A 99 0.24 -16.04 -16.25
N LEU A 100 0.59 -16.06 -14.96
CA LEU A 100 1.43 -17.14 -14.40
C LEU A 100 0.64 -18.43 -14.16
N ALA A 101 -0.68 -18.44 -14.34
CA ALA A 101 -1.42 -19.69 -14.30
C ALA A 101 -0.90 -20.65 -15.37
N PHE A 102 -0.23 -20.19 -16.44
CA PHE A 102 0.22 -21.03 -17.55
C PHE A 102 -0.83 -22.10 -17.90
N THR A 103 -2.12 -21.80 -17.73
CA THR A 103 -3.17 -22.82 -17.64
C THR A 103 -3.26 -23.62 -18.93
N LYS A 104 -2.87 -23.01 -20.04
CA LYS A 104 -2.72 -23.68 -21.35
C LYS A 104 -1.42 -24.49 -21.50
N LEU A 105 -0.34 -24.11 -20.82
CA LEU A 105 0.95 -24.81 -20.84
C LEU A 105 1.01 -25.96 -19.82
N GLU A 106 0.36 -25.82 -18.66
CA GLU A 106 0.19 -26.88 -17.65
C GLU A 106 -0.64 -28.05 -18.22
N GLU A 107 -1.63 -27.75 -19.06
CA GLU A 107 -2.45 -28.73 -19.77
C GLU A 107 -1.67 -29.53 -20.82
N THR A 108 -0.61 -28.95 -21.39
CA THR A 108 0.19 -29.56 -22.47
C THR A 108 1.57 -30.05 -22.04
N MET A 109 2.07 -29.63 -20.88
CA MET A 109 3.41 -29.97 -20.42
C MET A 109 3.50 -30.03 -18.89
N ASN A 110 4.16 -31.06 -18.37
CA ASN A 110 4.31 -31.28 -16.94
C ASN A 110 5.29 -30.24 -16.36
N LEU A 111 4.77 -29.10 -15.86
CA LEU A 111 5.55 -27.95 -15.35
C LEU A 111 6.56 -28.32 -14.25
N TYR A 112 6.38 -29.45 -13.58
CA TYR A 112 7.32 -30.00 -12.59
C TYR A 112 8.70 -30.33 -13.17
N LEU A 113 8.78 -30.56 -14.49
CA LEU A 113 10.06 -30.79 -15.19
C LEU A 113 10.77 -29.50 -15.59
N LEU A 114 10.07 -28.37 -15.69
CA LEU A 114 10.63 -27.11 -16.19
C LEU A 114 10.92 -26.08 -15.08
N PHE A 115 10.15 -26.11 -13.99
CA PHE A 115 10.32 -25.22 -12.85
C PHE A 115 10.79 -26.00 -11.62
N SER A 116 11.93 -25.59 -11.05
CA SER A 116 12.39 -26.07 -9.74
C SER A 116 11.31 -25.82 -8.68
N SER A 117 11.19 -26.70 -7.69
CA SER A 117 10.27 -26.52 -6.54
C SER A 117 10.40 -25.14 -5.87
N PHE A 118 11.59 -24.53 -5.97
CA PHE A 118 11.84 -23.16 -5.53
C PHE A 118 11.02 -22.10 -6.28
N ALA A 119 10.85 -22.23 -7.61
CA ALA A 119 10.08 -21.30 -8.42
C ALA A 119 8.58 -21.36 -8.09
N VAL A 120 8.04 -22.55 -7.86
CA VAL A 120 6.64 -22.75 -7.45
C VAL A 120 6.40 -22.19 -6.05
N ALA A 121 7.31 -22.45 -5.11
CA ALA A 121 7.24 -21.90 -3.76
C ALA A 121 7.33 -20.36 -3.77
N SER A 122 8.28 -19.80 -4.53
CA SER A 122 8.48 -18.36 -4.67
C SER A 122 7.25 -17.66 -5.25
N LYS A 123 6.57 -18.27 -6.24
CA LYS A 123 5.31 -17.76 -6.80
C LYS A 123 4.21 -17.68 -5.74
N SER A 124 4.02 -18.76 -4.98
CA SER A 124 3.00 -18.80 -3.92
C SER A 124 3.26 -17.75 -2.85
N VAL A 125 4.53 -17.61 -2.44
CA VAL A 125 4.96 -16.58 -1.48
C VAL A 125 4.75 -15.18 -2.06
N SER A 126 5.06 -14.95 -3.34
CA SER A 126 4.86 -13.65 -4.01
C SER A 126 3.38 -13.25 -4.05
N LEU A 127 2.50 -14.17 -4.42
CA LEU A 127 1.05 -13.95 -4.39
C LEU A 127 0.56 -13.65 -2.98
N GLY A 128 1.00 -14.44 -1.99
CA GLY A 128 0.67 -14.23 -0.59
C GLY A 128 1.10 -12.86 -0.08
N LEU A 129 2.35 -12.45 -0.37
CA LEU A 129 2.88 -11.14 -0.01
C LEU A 129 2.11 -10.00 -0.68
N SER A 130 1.67 -10.17 -1.92
CA SER A 130 0.88 -9.18 -2.65
C SER A 130 -0.51 -9.00 -2.03
N VAL A 131 -1.19 -10.09 -1.69
CA VAL A 131 -2.49 -10.07 -0.99
C VAL A 131 -2.36 -9.42 0.39
N ILE A 132 -1.34 -9.80 1.16
CA ILE A 132 -1.04 -9.21 2.48
C ILE A 132 -0.79 -7.71 2.34
N SER A 133 -0.04 -7.28 1.31
CA SER A 133 0.24 -5.86 1.06
C SER A 133 -1.01 -5.07 0.73
N ILE A 134 -1.93 -5.62 -0.09
CA ILE A 134 -3.24 -5.00 -0.37
C ILE A 134 -4.05 -4.85 0.92
N PHE A 135 -4.09 -5.88 1.76
CA PHE A 135 -4.79 -5.83 3.04
C PHE A 135 -4.21 -4.78 3.99
N LEU A 136 -2.88 -4.70 4.10
CA LEU A 136 -2.18 -3.68 4.88
C LEU A 136 -2.50 -2.26 4.39
N LEU A 137 -2.46 -2.02 3.07
CA LEU A 137 -2.84 -0.75 2.47
C LEU A 137 -4.29 -0.37 2.80
N PHE A 138 -5.21 -1.32 2.76
CA PHE A 138 -6.61 -1.11 3.14
C PHE A 138 -6.75 -0.69 4.61
N VAL A 139 -6.10 -1.42 5.53
CA VAL A 139 -6.11 -1.08 6.97
C VAL A 139 -5.53 0.32 7.20
N ILE A 140 -4.42 0.67 6.55
CA ILE A 140 -3.80 1.99 6.64
C ILE A 140 -4.76 3.08 6.14
N MET A 141 -5.44 2.84 5.02
CA MET A 141 -6.42 3.78 4.46
C MET A 141 -7.56 4.05 5.45
N VAL A 142 -8.16 2.99 6.02
CA VAL A 142 -9.24 3.11 7.02
C VAL A 142 -8.77 3.92 8.22
N LEU A 143 -7.57 3.65 8.75
CA LEU A 143 -7.01 4.40 9.88
C LEU A 143 -6.80 5.88 9.57
N ILE A 144 -6.39 6.23 8.35
CA ILE A 144 -6.20 7.62 7.92
C ILE A 144 -7.55 8.32 7.81
N VAL A 145 -8.56 7.68 7.18
CA VAL A 145 -9.91 8.23 7.01
C VAL A 145 -10.56 8.50 8.37
N ILE A 146 -10.51 7.53 9.30
CA ILE A 146 -11.03 7.71 10.66
C ILE A 146 -10.37 8.91 11.35
N LYS A 147 -9.05 9.07 11.24
CA LYS A 147 -8.34 10.23 11.81
C LYS A 147 -8.73 11.56 11.16
N MET A 148 -9.05 11.56 9.87
CA MET A 148 -9.52 12.75 9.19
C MET A 148 -10.93 13.13 9.66
N MET A 149 -11.85 12.17 9.74
CA MET A 149 -13.22 12.39 10.21
C MET A 149 -13.26 12.86 11.67
N GLN A 150 -12.47 12.24 12.56
CA GLN A 150 -12.38 12.65 13.97
C GLN A 150 -11.89 14.09 14.12
N LYS A 151 -10.93 14.51 13.30
CA LYS A 151 -10.41 15.89 13.34
C LYS A 151 -11.43 16.89 12.80
N HIS A 152 -12.16 16.54 11.73
CA HIS A 152 -13.20 17.39 11.14
C HIS A 152 -14.38 17.57 12.10
N GLY A 153 -14.82 16.49 12.76
CA GLY A 153 -15.89 16.55 13.75
C GLY A 153 -15.54 17.44 14.94
N LYS A 154 -14.29 17.43 15.40
CA LYS A 154 -13.84 18.29 16.52
C LYS A 154 -13.81 19.78 16.13
N HIS A 155 -13.33 20.09 14.93
CA HIS A 155 -13.28 21.48 14.44
C HIS A 155 -14.68 22.07 14.17
N SER A 156 -15.59 21.26 13.61
CA SER A 156 -16.98 21.68 13.40
C SER A 156 -17.72 21.91 14.73
N LEU A 157 -17.38 21.15 15.78
CA LEU A 157 -17.95 21.35 17.11
C LEU A 157 -17.42 22.64 17.76
N GLU A 158 -16.12 22.93 17.64
CA GLU A 158 -15.51 24.19 18.11
C GLU A 158 -16.09 25.42 17.40
N GLU A 159 -16.27 25.37 16.06
CA GLU A 159 -16.93 26.44 15.31
C GLU A 159 -18.40 26.65 15.73
N LYS A 160 -19.13 25.56 16.00
CA LYS A 160 -20.50 25.65 16.52
C LYS A 160 -20.54 26.27 17.92
N LEU A 161 -19.58 25.94 18.79
CA LEU A 161 -19.49 26.52 20.13
C LEU A 161 -19.17 28.02 20.08
N GLN A 162 -18.22 28.44 19.25
CA GLN A 162 -17.90 29.86 19.07
C GLN A 162 -19.07 30.68 18.51
N ASN A 163 -19.82 30.14 17.54
CA ASN A 163 -21.01 30.82 17.03
C ASN A 163 -22.10 30.98 18.10
N VAL A 164 -22.28 29.97 18.98
CA VAL A 164 -23.25 30.05 20.08
C VAL A 164 -22.82 31.05 21.15
N GLU A 165 -21.52 31.18 21.45
CA GLU A 165 -21.00 32.21 22.36
C GLU A 165 -21.16 33.61 21.78
N SER A 166 -20.88 33.81 20.49
CA SER A 166 -21.04 35.12 19.83
C SER A 166 -22.48 35.62 19.71
N GLN A 167 -23.47 34.73 19.83
CA GLN A 167 -24.90 35.10 19.86
C GLN A 167 -25.43 35.43 21.26
N LYS A 168 -24.61 35.27 22.31
CA LYS A 168 -24.98 35.58 23.71
C LYS A 168 -24.46 36.93 24.20
N GLU A 169 -23.57 37.59 23.46
CA GLU A 169 -23.16 38.99 23.68
C GLU A 169 -24.05 39.96 22.91
#